data_AF-A0AA41V7A0-F1
#
_entry.id   AF-A0AA41V7A0-F1
#
_cell.length_a   1.000
_cell.length_b   1.000
_cell.length_c   1.000
_cell.angle_alpha   90.00
_cell.angle_beta   90.00
_cell.angle_gamma   90.00
#
_symmetry.space_group_name_H-M   'P 1'
#
loop_
_entity.id
_entity.type
_entity.pdbx_description
1 polymer ?
#
loop_
_entity_poly.entity_id
_entity_poly.type
_entity_poly.pdbx_seq_one_letter_code
_entity_poly.pdbx_strand_id
1 'polypeptide(L)'
;MSFDRSSWVPFWRSNDRFSLEHFKYIIGELQEIKVLNKLNKDSVMDILGSIVEIVTYGDQNDASIFECFMEYQILAEFLRLVKISRISSIEVQLLHYLSILIQNLESENSIYYCFSNGYINNIILHPFKFDTGDLASYFASFLRTVSGKLDRETIYLLVNVEE
;
A
#
# COMPACT_ATOMS: atom_id res chain seq x y z
N MET A 1 -14.27 -23.90 -13.67
CA MET A 1 -14.03 -23.91 -12.20
C MET A 1 -14.22 -22.50 -11.69
N SER A 2 -15.44 -22.23 -11.26
CA SER A 2 -15.86 -20.98 -10.64
C SER A 2 -15.34 -20.92 -9.21
N PHE A 3 -14.48 -19.95 -8.92
CA PHE A 3 -14.12 -19.63 -7.53
C PHE A 3 -15.26 -18.82 -6.93
N ASP A 4 -15.99 -19.47 -6.04
CA ASP A 4 -16.97 -18.87 -5.15
C ASP A 4 -16.25 -17.87 -4.23
N ARG A 5 -16.55 -16.58 -4.40
CA ARG A 5 -16.19 -15.51 -3.47
C ARG A 5 -17.42 -15.26 -2.59
N SER A 6 -17.53 -15.97 -1.49
CA SER A 6 -18.46 -15.57 -0.44
C SER A 6 -18.00 -16.00 0.94
N SER A 7 -18.30 -15.11 1.89
CA SER A 7 -18.07 -15.16 3.35
C SER A 7 -16.68 -14.69 3.79
N TRP A 8 -16.49 -13.58 4.49
CA TRP A 8 -17.36 -12.87 5.44
C TRP A 8 -17.04 -11.37 5.43
N VAL A 9 -18.02 -10.52 5.13
CA VAL A 9 -17.96 -9.09 5.48
C VAL A 9 -19.09 -8.86 6.49
N PRO A 10 -18.79 -8.55 7.76
CA PRO A 10 -19.83 -8.21 8.72
C PRO A 10 -20.61 -7.01 8.19
N PHE A 11 -21.93 -7.13 8.22
CA PHE A 11 -22.91 -6.16 7.75
C PHE A 11 -22.98 -4.95 8.71
N TRP A 12 -21.89 -4.20 8.82
CA TRP A 12 -21.90 -2.83 9.33
C TRP A 12 -22.12 -1.93 8.12
N ARG A 13 -23.00 -0.92 8.26
CA ARG A 13 -23.49 -0.09 7.14
C ARG A 13 -22.31 0.31 6.24
N SER A 14 -22.44 0.09 4.93
CA SER A 14 -21.40 0.40 3.92
C SER A 14 -20.87 1.84 3.97
N ASN A 15 -21.57 2.74 4.65
CA ASN A 15 -21.14 4.13 4.86
C ASN A 15 -20.14 4.31 6.01
N ASP A 16 -20.06 3.36 6.96
CA ASP A 16 -19.19 3.47 8.13
C ASP A 16 -17.77 2.98 7.82
N ARG A 17 -17.65 1.93 6.98
CA ARG A 17 -16.36 1.35 6.57
C ARG A 17 -15.45 2.30 5.79
N PHE A 18 -16.03 3.30 5.11
CA PHE A 18 -15.29 4.32 4.37
C PHE A 18 -15.31 5.67 5.09
N SER A 19 -15.67 5.68 6.38
CA SER A 19 -15.62 6.89 7.17
C SER A 19 -14.18 7.24 7.56
N LEU A 20 -13.89 8.54 7.66
CA LEU A 20 -12.62 9.04 8.13
C LEU A 20 -12.27 8.55 9.55
N GLU A 21 -13.28 8.41 10.42
CA GLU A 21 -13.09 7.94 11.79
C GLU A 21 -12.70 6.46 11.83
N HIS A 22 -13.33 5.61 11.01
CA HIS A 22 -12.91 4.23 10.85
C HIS A 22 -11.49 4.11 10.28
N PHE A 23 -11.16 4.96 9.30
CA PHE A 23 -9.82 4.97 8.72
C PHE A 23 -8.74 5.30 9.77
N LYS A 24 -8.96 6.34 10.60
CA LYS A 24 -8.07 6.69 11.71
C LYS A 24 -7.92 5.55 12.72
N TYR A 25 -9.01 4.83 13.02
CA TYR A 25 -8.96 3.65 13.89
C TYR A 25 -8.03 2.58 13.33
N ILE A 26 -8.18 2.21 12.05
CA ILE A 26 -7.34 1.21 11.39
C ILE A 26 -5.87 1.67 11.35
N ILE A 27 -5.61 2.95 11.09
CA ILE A 27 -4.25 3.51 11.13
C ILE A 27 -3.64 3.35 12.53
N GLY A 28 -4.41 3.61 13.58
CA GLY A 28 -3.98 3.39 14.96
C GLY A 28 -3.55 1.95 15.20
N GLU A 29 -4.34 0.97 14.74
CA GLU A 29 -3.98 -0.45 14.85
C GLU A 29 -2.68 -0.78 14.11
N LEU A 30 -2.48 -0.22 12.90
CA LEU A 30 -1.26 -0.41 12.12
C LEU A 30 -0.01 0.10 12.86
N GLN A 31 -0.10 1.30 13.46
CA GLN A 31 1.03 1.98 14.09
C GLN A 31 1.48 1.30 15.40
N GLU A 32 0.59 0.57 16.07
CA GLU A 32 0.93 -0.25 17.24
C GLU A 32 1.77 -1.49 16.89
N ILE A 33 1.80 -1.90 15.62
CA ILE A 33 2.56 -3.07 15.19
C ILE A 33 4.06 -2.76 15.14
N LYS A 34 4.78 -3.13 16.21
CA LYS A 34 6.24 -3.00 16.30
C LYS A 34 7.01 -4.20 15.77
N VAL A 35 6.40 -5.39 15.81
CA VAL A 35 7.03 -6.65 15.38
C VAL A 35 6.11 -7.37 14.41
N LEU A 36 6.66 -7.82 13.29
CA LEU A 36 5.94 -8.60 12.28
C LEU A 36 6.47 -10.03 12.26
N ASN A 37 5.58 -11.01 12.46
CA ASN A 37 5.93 -12.42 12.51
C ASN A 37 4.80 -13.29 11.95
N LYS A 38 5.02 -14.61 11.90
CA LYS A 38 4.06 -15.54 11.30
C LYS A 38 2.71 -15.62 12.03
N LEU A 39 2.65 -15.25 13.30
CA LEU A 39 1.42 -15.32 14.11
C LEU A 39 0.51 -14.13 13.88
N ASN A 40 1.07 -12.93 13.69
CA ASN A 40 0.28 -11.72 13.48
C ASN A 40 0.15 -11.32 12.00
N LYS A 41 0.86 -11.99 11.09
CA LYS A 41 0.87 -11.64 9.65
C LYS A 41 -0.54 -11.46 9.09
N ASP A 42 -1.48 -12.37 9.37
CA ASP A 42 -2.77 -12.36 8.68
C ASP A 42 -3.58 -11.12 9.12
N SER A 43 -3.58 -10.80 10.42
CA SER A 43 -4.19 -9.57 10.95
C SER A 43 -3.54 -8.30 10.38
N VAL A 44 -2.21 -8.26 10.24
CA VAL A 44 -1.53 -7.10 9.61
C VAL A 44 -1.98 -6.94 8.17
N MET A 45 -2.16 -8.04 7.44
CA MET A 45 -2.54 -8.01 6.02
C MET A 45 -4.00 -7.61 5.84
N ASP A 46 -4.88 -8.01 6.76
CA ASP A 46 -6.27 -7.55 6.81
C ASP A 46 -6.37 -6.02 7.05
N ILE A 47 -5.54 -5.49 7.96
CA ILE A 47 -5.40 -4.05 8.21
C ILE A 47 -4.94 -3.33 6.94
N LEU A 48 -3.85 -3.79 6.32
CA LEU A 48 -3.30 -3.17 5.11
C LEU A 48 -4.26 -3.26 3.93
N GLY A 49 -4.93 -4.38 3.74
CA GLY A 49 -5.96 -4.55 2.72
C GLY A 49 -7.10 -3.54 2.90
N SER A 50 -7.57 -3.36 4.14
CA SER A 50 -8.59 -2.37 4.49
C SER A 50 -8.12 -0.94 4.19
N ILE A 51 -6.88 -0.60 4.55
CA ILE A 51 -6.27 0.70 4.22
C ILE A 51 -6.24 0.93 2.71
N VAL A 52 -5.77 -0.05 1.92
CA VAL A 52 -5.70 0.11 0.46
C VAL A 52 -7.09 0.33 -0.13
N GLU A 53 -8.10 -0.43 0.32
CA GLU A 53 -9.46 -0.27 -0.15
C GLU A 53 -10.04 1.12 0.19
N ILE A 54 -9.86 1.57 1.43
CA ILE A 54 -10.37 2.87 1.89
C ILE A 54 -9.67 4.02 1.17
N VAL A 55 -8.34 3.97 1.02
CA VAL A 55 -7.57 5.04 0.36
C VAL A 55 -7.90 5.10 -1.12
N THR A 56 -8.04 3.96 -1.78
CA THR A 56 -8.44 3.91 -3.20
C THR A 56 -9.84 4.51 -3.39
N TYR A 57 -10.77 4.22 -2.48
CA TYR A 57 -12.09 4.84 -2.48
C TYR A 57 -12.00 6.36 -2.23
N GLY A 58 -11.24 6.77 -1.20
CA GLY A 58 -11.08 8.16 -0.79
C GLY A 58 -10.48 9.05 -1.88
N ASP A 59 -9.50 8.54 -2.62
CA ASP A 59 -8.88 9.26 -3.74
C ASP A 59 -9.90 9.79 -4.76
N GLN A 60 -10.97 9.03 -5.01
CA GLN A 60 -11.98 9.35 -6.01
C GLN A 60 -13.25 9.98 -5.42
N ASN A 61 -13.55 9.72 -4.14
CA ASN A 61 -14.87 10.02 -3.55
C ASN A 61 -14.81 10.97 -2.35
N ASP A 62 -13.71 11.01 -1.60
CA ASP A 62 -13.56 11.82 -0.39
C ASP A 62 -12.08 12.17 -0.13
N ALA A 63 -11.69 13.37 -0.55
CA ALA A 63 -10.32 13.86 -0.43
C ALA A 63 -9.80 13.86 1.03
N SER A 64 -10.69 13.99 2.03
CA SER A 64 -10.28 14.01 3.45
C SER A 64 -9.64 12.69 3.90
N ILE A 65 -10.01 11.57 3.27
CA ILE A 65 -9.40 10.27 3.52
C ILE A 65 -7.97 10.26 2.99
N PHE A 66 -7.74 10.78 1.78
CA PHE A 66 -6.40 10.84 1.21
C PHE A 66 -5.51 11.85 1.95
N GLU A 67 -6.06 12.98 2.38
CA GLU A 67 -5.37 13.93 3.28
C GLU A 67 -4.92 13.25 4.58
N CYS A 68 -5.78 12.45 5.20
CA CYS A 68 -5.44 11.65 6.37
C CYS A 68 -4.32 10.63 6.07
N PHE A 69 -4.40 9.93 4.93
CA PHE A 69 -3.35 9.00 4.49
C PHE A 69 -1.98 9.69 4.38
N MET A 70 -1.95 10.92 3.86
CA MET A 70 -0.73 11.73 3.77
C MET A 70 -0.24 12.17 5.14
N GLU A 71 -1.13 12.72 5.98
CA GLU A 71 -0.82 13.25 7.32
C GLU A 71 -0.16 12.18 8.21
N TYR A 72 -0.71 10.96 8.20
CA TYR A 72 -0.19 9.84 8.98
C TYR A 72 0.97 9.11 8.31
N GLN A 73 1.43 9.58 7.14
CA GLN A 73 2.54 8.99 6.37
C GLN A 73 2.41 7.49 6.15
N ILE A 74 1.22 7.01 5.79
CA ILE A 74 0.93 5.58 5.72
C ILE A 74 1.82 4.85 4.69
N LEU A 75 2.24 5.52 3.61
CA LEU A 75 3.20 4.95 2.67
C LEU A 75 4.58 4.67 3.32
N ALA A 76 4.97 5.48 4.30
CA ALA A 76 6.16 5.23 5.12
C ALA A 76 5.99 3.98 5.99
N GLU A 77 4.78 3.72 6.50
CA GLU A 77 4.47 2.50 7.25
C GLU A 77 4.56 1.25 6.36
N PHE A 78 4.11 1.30 5.10
CA PHE A 78 4.35 0.21 4.13
C PHE A 78 5.86 -0.06 3.97
N LEU A 79 6.67 0.99 3.77
CA LEU A 79 8.13 0.86 3.67
C LEU A 79 8.74 0.29 4.96
N ARG A 80 8.26 0.72 6.13
CA ARG A 80 8.71 0.20 7.43
C ARG A 80 8.44 -1.30 7.52
N LEU A 81 7.24 -1.74 7.15
CA LEU A 81 6.86 -3.16 7.15
C LEU A 81 7.70 -3.99 6.19
N VAL A 82 7.99 -3.47 4.98
CA VAL A 82 8.93 -4.11 4.05
C VAL A 82 10.31 -4.26 4.70
N LYS A 83 10.85 -3.20 5.32
CA LYS A 83 12.19 -3.21 5.94
C LYS A 83 12.32 -4.17 7.13
N ILE A 84 11.28 -4.31 7.95
CA ILE A 84 11.29 -5.22 9.11
C ILE A 84 10.89 -6.65 8.75
N SER A 85 10.23 -6.86 7.61
CA SER A 85 9.88 -8.20 7.14
C SER A 85 11.14 -9.03 6.90
N ARG A 86 11.07 -10.30 7.28
CA ARG A 86 12.07 -11.33 6.99
C ARG A 86 11.44 -12.56 6.34
N ILE A 87 10.19 -12.42 5.91
CA ILE A 87 9.34 -13.51 5.45
C ILE A 87 8.84 -13.15 4.06
N SER A 88 9.32 -13.89 3.05
CA SER A 88 9.01 -13.65 1.62
C SER A 88 7.50 -13.57 1.34
N SER A 89 6.67 -14.40 2.00
CA SER A 89 5.22 -14.34 1.80
C SER A 89 4.57 -13.03 2.28
N ILE A 90 5.17 -12.34 3.26
CA ILE A 90 4.70 -11.02 3.69
C ILE A 90 5.17 -9.93 2.71
N GLU A 91 6.41 -10.03 2.24
CA GLU A 91 6.95 -9.12 1.21
C GLU A 91 6.12 -9.18 -0.07
N VAL A 92 5.71 -10.38 -0.50
CA VAL A 92 4.79 -10.61 -1.62
C VAL A 92 3.48 -9.84 -1.43
N GLN A 93 2.85 -9.95 -0.26
CA GLN A 93 1.56 -9.29 -0.01
C GLN A 93 1.70 -7.78 0.11
N LEU A 94 2.77 -7.28 0.73
CA LEU A 94 3.09 -5.85 0.78
C LEU A 94 3.24 -5.26 -0.63
N LEU A 95 4.04 -5.93 -1.50
CA LEU A 95 4.20 -5.51 -2.89
C LEU A 95 2.89 -5.58 -3.68
N HIS A 96 2.06 -6.59 -3.41
CA HIS A 96 0.74 -6.71 -4.03
C HIS A 96 -0.19 -5.55 -3.66
N TYR A 97 -0.30 -5.23 -2.37
CA TYR A 97 -1.11 -4.13 -1.87
C TYR A 97 -0.63 -2.77 -2.36
N LEU A 98 0.69 -2.54 -2.36
CA LEU A 98 1.27 -1.34 -2.96
C LEU A 98 0.96 -1.24 -4.46
N SER A 99 0.99 -2.36 -5.18
CA SER A 99 0.62 -2.38 -6.60
C SER A 99 -0.85 -2.01 -6.80
N ILE A 100 -1.77 -2.57 -6.01
CA ILE A 100 -3.19 -2.23 -6.10
C ILE A 100 -3.42 -0.75 -5.77
N LEU A 101 -2.80 -0.25 -4.70
CA LEU A 101 -2.90 1.16 -4.30
C LEU A 101 -2.46 2.07 -5.45
N ILE A 102 -1.21 1.93 -5.89
CA ILE A 102 -0.64 2.79 -6.93
C ILE A 102 -1.42 2.68 -8.23
N GLN A 103 -1.87 1.48 -8.62
CA GLN A 103 -2.62 1.28 -9.85
C GLN A 103 -3.94 2.08 -9.87
N ASN A 104 -4.65 2.13 -8.74
CA ASN A 104 -5.99 2.71 -8.66
C ASN A 104 -6.03 4.18 -8.24
N LEU A 105 -4.90 4.80 -7.88
CA LEU A 105 -4.86 6.26 -7.70
C LEU A 105 -5.08 6.98 -9.02
N GLU A 106 -6.02 7.90 -9.06
CA GLU A 106 -6.42 8.68 -10.23
C GLU A 106 -6.11 10.18 -10.07
N SER A 107 -6.17 10.70 -8.85
CA SER A 107 -5.88 12.12 -8.59
C SER A 107 -4.41 12.46 -8.80
N GLU A 108 -4.14 13.56 -9.52
CA GLU A 108 -2.78 14.08 -9.73
C GLU A 108 -2.05 14.34 -8.42
N ASN A 109 -2.74 14.90 -7.41
CA ASN A 109 -2.16 15.17 -6.10
C ASN A 109 -1.70 13.88 -5.41
N SER A 110 -2.46 12.81 -5.56
CA SER A 110 -2.19 11.52 -4.93
C SER A 110 -1.04 10.79 -5.60
N ILE A 111 -1.00 10.83 -6.93
CA ILE A 111 0.12 10.34 -7.73
C ILE A 111 1.38 11.12 -7.36
N TYR A 112 1.30 12.46 -7.31
CA TYR A 112 2.43 13.32 -6.93
C TYR A 112 2.94 13.00 -5.54
N TYR A 113 2.05 12.85 -4.55
CA TYR A 113 2.43 12.45 -3.20
C TYR A 113 3.19 11.12 -3.21
N CYS A 114 2.64 10.09 -3.85
CA CYS A 114 3.24 8.75 -3.87
C CYS A 114 4.68 8.74 -4.42
N PHE A 115 4.99 9.59 -5.40
CA PHE A 115 6.29 9.56 -6.07
C PHE A 115 7.28 10.63 -5.58
N SER A 116 6.83 11.72 -4.96
CA SER A 116 7.70 12.85 -4.54
C SER A 116 8.40 12.68 -3.19
N ASN A 117 7.95 11.74 -2.35
CA ASN A 117 8.47 11.57 -0.99
C ASN A 117 9.59 10.52 -0.85
N GLY A 118 9.96 9.85 -1.95
CA GLY A 118 11.02 8.84 -1.96
C GLY A 118 10.67 7.49 -1.32
N TYR A 119 9.46 7.26 -0.79
CA TYR A 119 9.11 5.96 -0.21
C TYR A 119 9.08 4.85 -1.25
N ILE A 120 8.53 5.11 -2.44
CA ILE A 120 8.56 4.17 -3.56
C ILE A 120 9.99 3.88 -4.01
N ASN A 121 10.84 4.90 -4.11
CA ASN A 121 12.27 4.72 -4.41
C ASN A 121 12.94 3.78 -3.41
N ASN A 122 12.69 3.98 -2.12
CA ASN A 122 13.23 3.13 -1.07
C ASN A 122 12.70 1.69 -1.10
N ILE A 123 11.45 1.47 -1.55
CA ILE A 123 10.90 0.13 -1.77
C ILE A 123 11.60 -0.53 -2.96
N ILE A 124 11.79 0.19 -4.07
CA ILE A 124 12.49 -0.32 -5.26
C ILE A 124 13.94 -0.70 -4.93
N LEU A 125 14.62 0.12 -4.14
CA LEU A 125 16.01 -0.10 -3.71
C LEU A 125 16.15 -1.11 -2.57
N HIS A 126 15.03 -1.60 -2.00
CA HIS A 126 15.08 -2.57 -0.92
C HIS A 126 15.73 -3.89 -1.41
N PRO A 127 16.70 -4.46 -0.67
CA PRO A 127 17.42 -5.66 -1.09
C PRO A 127 16.59 -6.93 -0.86
N PHE A 128 15.52 -7.09 -1.64
CA PHE A 128 14.68 -8.29 -1.64
C PHE A 128 15.53 -9.54 -1.96
N LYS A 129 15.28 -10.62 -1.23
CA LYS A 129 15.91 -11.91 -1.49
C LYS A 129 15.05 -12.71 -2.46
N PHE A 130 15.38 -12.62 -3.74
CA PHE A 130 14.75 -13.44 -4.78
C PHE A 130 15.35 -14.85 -4.77
N ASP A 131 14.90 -15.68 -3.83
CA ASP A 131 15.34 -17.07 -3.72
C ASP A 131 14.44 -18.02 -4.53
N THR A 132 13.36 -18.52 -3.91
CA THR A 132 12.40 -19.46 -4.46
C THR A 132 10.99 -19.02 -4.06
N GLY A 133 10.12 -18.80 -5.04
CA GLY A 133 8.74 -18.36 -4.85
C GLY A 133 8.38 -17.20 -5.78
N ASP A 134 7.23 -16.58 -5.52
CA ASP A 134 6.65 -15.61 -6.44
C ASP A 134 7.17 -14.17 -6.25
N LEU A 135 8.04 -13.93 -5.26
CA LEU A 135 8.47 -12.57 -4.89
C LEU A 135 9.03 -11.77 -6.08
N ALA A 136 9.84 -12.40 -6.94
CA ALA A 136 10.37 -11.76 -8.13
C ALA A 136 9.25 -11.33 -9.11
N SER A 137 8.21 -12.15 -9.26
CA SER A 137 7.05 -11.87 -10.12
C SER A 137 6.20 -10.73 -9.57
N TYR A 138 5.99 -10.68 -8.26
CA TYR A 138 5.28 -9.58 -7.60
C TYR A 138 6.08 -8.28 -7.64
N PHE A 139 7.40 -8.35 -7.47
CA PHE A 139 8.29 -7.20 -7.61
C PHE A 139 8.29 -6.67 -9.06
N ALA A 140 8.38 -7.54 -10.06
CA ALA A 140 8.27 -7.14 -11.46
C ALA A 140 6.91 -6.50 -11.79
N SER A 141 5.83 -7.04 -11.23
CA SER A 141 4.49 -6.47 -11.37
C SER A 141 4.37 -5.10 -10.70
N PHE A 142 4.96 -4.95 -9.51
CA PHE A 142 5.05 -3.68 -8.81
C PHE A 142 5.82 -2.62 -9.62
N LEU A 143 6.99 -2.97 -10.16
CA LEU A 143 7.75 -2.08 -11.04
C LEU A 143 6.96 -1.68 -12.29
N ARG A 144 6.22 -2.62 -12.90
CA ARG A 144 5.34 -2.33 -14.04
C ARG A 144 4.24 -1.35 -13.66
N THR A 145 3.62 -1.52 -12.50
CA THR A 145 2.57 -0.60 -12.01
C THR A 145 3.13 0.79 -11.75
N VAL A 146 4.28 0.88 -11.07
CA VAL A 146 4.99 2.15 -10.85
C VAL A 146 5.26 2.82 -12.20
N SER A 147 5.90 2.10 -13.13
CA SER A 147 6.21 2.63 -14.46
C SER A 147 4.97 3.07 -15.24
N GLY A 148 3.81 2.43 -15.04
CA GLY A 148 2.57 2.77 -15.72
C GLY A 148 1.93 4.07 -15.21
N LYS A 149 2.30 4.53 -14.02
CA LYS A 149 1.89 5.85 -13.49
C LYS A 149 2.89 6.96 -13.77
N LEU A 150 4.03 6.64 -14.39
CA LEU A 150 5.02 7.64 -14.78
C LEU A 150 4.73 8.18 -16.17
N ASP A 151 4.78 9.49 -16.28
CA ASP A 151 4.74 10.27 -17.50
C ASP A 151 5.90 11.30 -17.50
N ARG A 152 5.91 12.21 -18.48
CA ARG A 152 6.99 13.21 -18.60
C ARG A 152 7.08 14.12 -17.38
N GLU A 153 6.00 14.32 -16.63
CA GLU A 153 5.94 15.26 -15.51
C GLU A 153 6.30 14.58 -14.19
N THR A 154 5.90 13.31 -14.04
CA THR A 154 6.10 12.52 -12.82
C THR A 154 7.44 11.76 -12.78
N ILE A 155 8.12 11.57 -13.92
CA ILE A 155 9.41 10.85 -13.96
C ILE A 155 10.50 11.55 -13.14
N TYR A 156 10.48 12.89 -13.07
CA TYR A 156 11.41 13.67 -12.26
C TYR A 156 11.19 13.50 -10.75
N LEU A 157 10.04 12.96 -10.33
CA LEU A 157 9.75 12.70 -8.91
C LEU A 157 10.45 11.45 -8.40
N LEU A 158 10.64 10.43 -9.25
CA LEU A 158 11.40 9.24 -8.88
C LEU A 158 12.91 9.46 -8.98
N VAL A 159 13.36 10.25 -9.93
CA VAL A 159 14.77 10.57 -10.08
C VAL A 159 15.10 11.70 -9.11
N ASN A 160 15.55 11.36 -7.92
CA ASN A 160 16.33 12.31 -7.13
C ASN A 160 17.51 12.73 -8.00
N VAL A 161 17.42 13.91 -8.61
CA VAL A 161 18.61 14.62 -9.09
C VAL A 161 19.31 15.09 -7.82
N GLU A 162 20.03 14.18 -7.17
CA GLU A 162 21.08 14.57 -6.23
C GLU A 162 22.14 15.28 -7.07
N GLU A 163 22.19 16.61 -6.96
CA GLU A 163 23.42 17.37 -7.21
C GLU A 163 24.46 17.08 -6.11
#